data_AF-A0A3N4H6F3-F1
#
_entry.id   AF-A0A3N4H6F3-F1
#
_cell.length_a   1.000
_cell.length_b   1.000
_cell.length_c   1.000
_cell.angle_alpha   90.00
_cell.angle_beta   90.00
_cell.angle_gamma   90.00
#
_symmetry.space_group_name_H-M   'P 1'
#
loop_
_entity.id
_entity.type
_entity.pdbx_description
1 polymer ?
#
loop_
_entity_poly.entity_id
_entity_poly.type
_entity_poly.pdbx_seq_one_letter_code
_entity_poly.pdbx_strand_id
1 'polypeptide(L)'
;IIPIIFGSDETPYTQLGGDKKGWPLFMSIGNIHSSIRNLLSSKAFIQLASLPAAPPLSAWIRQKNNSIQQTLSVILQDLSVLYSTGIEFNCSDGKVRIGHPKMCGWIADYKEFGTLFQIYANSCAVCEI
;
A
#
# COMPACT_ATOMS: atom_id res chain seq x y z
N ILE A 1 -7.34 -14.98 -10.47
CA ILE A 1 -7.12 -13.62 -9.91
C ILE A 1 -6.05 -13.73 -8.83
N ILE A 2 -5.12 -12.78 -8.78
CA ILE A 2 -4.12 -12.65 -7.72
C ILE A 2 -4.49 -11.40 -6.88
N PRO A 3 -5.17 -11.56 -5.74
CA PRO A 3 -5.51 -10.45 -4.87
C PRO A 3 -4.22 -9.89 -4.27
N ILE A 4 -4.01 -8.58 -4.45
CA ILE A 4 -2.92 -7.83 -3.83
C ILE A 4 -3.50 -7.02 -2.66
N ILE A 5 -2.85 -7.12 -1.51
CA ILE A 5 -3.14 -6.33 -0.33
C ILE A 5 -1.93 -5.42 -0.09
N PHE A 6 -2.17 -4.12 -0.02
CA PHE A 6 -1.14 -3.15 0.35
C PHE A 6 -1.19 -2.86 1.84
N GLY A 7 -0.06 -2.46 2.40
CA GLY A 7 0.02 -1.94 3.76
C GLY A 7 0.98 -0.78 3.82
N SER A 8 0.68 0.22 4.62
CA SER A 8 1.56 1.35 4.85
C SER A 8 1.59 1.63 6.35
N ASP A 9 2.74 2.05 6.86
CA ASP A 9 2.89 2.46 8.26
C ASP A 9 3.98 3.53 8.34
N GLU A 10 3.63 4.76 8.77
CA GLU A 10 4.59 5.83 8.98
C GLU A 10 5.48 5.49 10.19
N THR A 11 6.75 5.22 9.95
CA THR A 11 7.70 4.79 10.98
C THR A 11 8.77 5.86 11.24
N PRO A 12 9.07 6.22 12.50
CA PRO A 12 10.15 7.12 12.82
C PRO A 12 11.51 6.44 12.56
N TYR A 13 12.43 7.09 11.84
CA TYR A 13 13.80 6.61 11.72
C TYR A 13 14.59 6.97 12.98
N THR A 14 14.39 6.21 14.05
CA THR A 14 15.02 6.46 15.36
C THR A 14 16.54 6.29 15.35
N GLN A 15 17.12 5.60 14.35
CA GLN A 15 18.55 5.26 14.33
C GLN A 15 19.48 6.32 13.69
N LEU A 16 18.95 7.35 13.00
CA LEU A 16 19.77 8.25 12.18
C LEU A 16 19.81 9.72 12.63
N GLY A 17 19.31 10.05 13.82
CA GLY A 17 19.44 11.39 14.40
C GLY A 17 18.74 12.49 13.59
N GLY A 18 17.45 12.68 13.83
CA GLY A 18 16.64 13.77 13.31
C GLY A 18 15.16 13.41 13.24
N ASP A 19 14.28 14.40 13.10
CA ASP A 19 12.82 14.25 12.88
C ASP A 19 12.48 13.67 11.47
N LYS A 20 13.27 12.70 11.01
CA LYS A 20 13.08 12.04 9.72
C LYS A 20 12.17 10.84 9.92
N LYS A 21 11.04 10.86 9.24
CA LYS A 21 10.08 9.75 9.19
C LYS A 21 10.17 9.05 7.84
N GLY A 22 10.06 7.72 7.87
CA GLY A 22 9.90 6.89 6.70
C GLY A 22 8.47 6.43 6.57
N TRP A 23 8.02 6.22 5.34
CA TRP A 23 6.68 5.69 5.10
C TRP A 23 6.74 4.53 4.12
N PRO A 24 7.20 3.35 4.55
CA PRO A 24 7.27 2.17 3.70
C PRO A 24 5.89 1.75 3.19
N LEU A 25 5.84 1.40 1.91
CA LEU A 25 4.72 0.73 1.28
C LEU A 25 5.04 -0.77 1.17
N PHE A 26 4.23 -1.59 1.81
CA PHE A 26 4.29 -3.05 1.78
C PHE A 26 3.23 -3.63 0.85
N MET A 27 3.52 -4.82 0.33
CA MET A 27 2.63 -5.62 -0.51
C MET A 27 2.57 -7.06 0.01
N SER A 28 1.39 -7.66 0.00
CA SER A 28 1.16 -9.07 0.26
C SER A 28 0.14 -9.67 -0.71
N ILE A 29 0.17 -11.00 -0.87
CA ILE A 29 -0.80 -11.74 -1.67
C ILE A 29 -1.96 -12.20 -0.78
N GLY A 30 -3.18 -11.90 -1.18
CA GLY A 30 -4.40 -12.24 -0.44
C GLY A 30 -4.67 -13.75 -0.36
N ASN A 31 -4.08 -14.57 -1.23
CA ASN A 31 -4.17 -16.04 -1.17
C ASN A 31 -3.44 -16.64 0.05
N ILE A 32 -2.55 -15.88 0.70
CA ILE A 32 -1.89 -16.33 1.93
C ILE A 32 -2.94 -16.26 3.05
N HIS A 33 -3.12 -17.34 3.80
CA HIS A 33 -4.05 -17.33 4.92
C HIS A 33 -3.63 -16.29 5.98
N SER A 34 -4.59 -15.59 6.60
CA SER A 34 -4.30 -14.48 7.53
C SER A 34 -3.41 -14.90 8.70
N SER A 35 -3.62 -16.10 9.25
CA SER A 35 -2.78 -16.63 10.32
C SER A 35 -1.32 -16.76 9.91
N ILE A 36 -1.04 -17.19 8.68
CA ILE A 36 0.33 -17.32 8.14
C ILE A 36 0.89 -15.95 7.80
N ARG A 37 0.07 -15.08 7.18
CA ARG A 37 0.48 -13.74 6.77
C ARG A 37 0.93 -12.89 7.96
N ASN A 38 0.31 -13.07 9.13
CA ASN A 38 0.62 -12.33 10.35
C ASN A 38 1.82 -12.90 11.13
N LEU A 39 2.38 -14.05 10.74
CA LEU A 39 3.60 -14.58 11.36
C LEU A 39 4.81 -13.77 10.89
N LEU A 40 5.62 -13.29 11.84
CA LEU A 40 6.88 -12.59 11.55
C LEU A 40 7.86 -13.44 10.73
N SER A 41 7.80 -14.77 10.88
CA SER A 41 8.68 -15.70 10.17
C SER A 41 8.26 -15.99 8.72
N SER A 42 7.00 -15.72 8.35
CA SER A 42 6.49 -16.08 7.01
C SER A 42 6.98 -15.17 5.91
N LYS A 43 7.45 -13.95 6.26
CA LYS A 43 7.86 -12.90 5.30
C LYS A 43 6.79 -12.66 4.23
N ALA A 44 5.52 -12.75 4.62
CA ALA A 44 4.38 -12.63 3.70
C ALA A 44 4.15 -11.19 3.20
N PHE A 45 4.79 -10.20 3.82
CA PHE A 45 4.83 -8.82 3.35
C PHE A 45 6.21 -8.49 2.79
N ILE A 46 6.24 -7.86 1.62
CA ILE A 46 7.45 -7.36 0.96
C ILE A 46 7.33 -5.85 0.85
N GLN A 47 8.39 -5.12 1.19
CA GLN A 47 8.45 -3.68 0.97
C GLN A 47 8.63 -3.40 -0.53
N LEU A 48 7.71 -2.65 -1.11
CA LEU A 48 7.69 -2.29 -2.52
C LEU A 48 8.37 -0.94 -2.77
N ALA A 49 8.09 0.04 -1.92
CA ALA A 49 8.56 1.41 -2.07
C ALA A 49 8.58 2.16 -0.73
N SER A 50 9.05 3.41 -0.74
CA SER A 50 8.83 4.38 0.34
C SER A 50 8.03 5.54 -0.22
N LEU A 51 6.92 5.87 0.45
CA LEU A 51 6.13 7.06 0.17
C LEU A 51 6.88 8.30 0.67
N PRO A 52 6.63 9.48 0.08
CA PRO A 52 7.15 10.74 0.60
C PRO A 52 6.58 11.02 1.98
N ALA A 53 7.36 11.67 2.85
CA ALA A 53 6.90 12.05 4.19
C ALA A 53 5.61 12.88 4.11
N ALA A 54 4.65 12.57 4.98
CA ALA A 54 3.40 13.31 5.03
C ALA A 54 3.69 14.79 5.39
N PRO A 55 3.16 15.77 4.65
CA PRO A 55 3.34 17.16 5.00
C PRO A 55 2.65 17.45 6.35
N PRO A 56 3.21 18.35 7.18
CA PRO A 56 2.62 18.70 8.47
C PRO A 56 1.21 19.28 8.28
N LEU A 57 0.32 19.02 9.24
CA LEU A 57 -1.12 19.34 9.19
C LEU A 57 -1.42 20.82 8.82
N SER A 58 -0.52 21.75 9.15
CA SER A 58 -0.65 23.18 8.84
C SER A 58 -0.46 23.52 7.36
N ALA A 59 0.25 22.69 6.59
CA ALA A 59 0.49 22.87 5.16
C ALA A 59 -0.66 22.35 4.28
N TRP A 60 -1.55 21.52 4.83
CA TRP A 60 -2.70 20.93 4.14
C TRP A 60 -3.68 21.97 3.59
N ILE A 61 -3.75 23.15 4.21
CA ILE A 61 -4.66 24.22 3.81
C ILE A 61 -4.14 25.00 2.59
N ARG A 62 -2.84 24.94 2.27
CA ARG A 62 -2.23 25.80 1.23
C ARG A 62 -1.59 25.11 0.04
N GLN A 63 -1.28 23.81 0.10
CA GLN A 63 -0.69 23.12 -1.05
C GLN A 63 -1.41 21.80 -1.32
N LYS A 64 -2.25 21.84 -2.35
CA LYS A 64 -2.79 20.69 -3.09
C LYS A 64 -1.67 19.99 -3.90
N ASN A 65 -0.47 19.85 -3.32
CA ASN A 65 0.66 19.19 -3.99
C ASN A 65 0.62 17.70 -3.69
N ASN A 66 0.13 17.00 -4.69
CA ASN A 66 -0.35 15.63 -4.70
C ASN A 66 0.79 14.59 -4.73
N SER A 67 1.91 14.83 -4.04
CA SER A 67 3.12 14.01 -4.17
C SER A 67 2.90 12.55 -3.81
N ILE A 68 2.07 12.27 -2.79
CA ILE A 68 1.70 10.91 -2.39
C ILE A 68 0.90 10.22 -3.50
N GLN A 69 -0.14 10.85 -4.06
CA GLN A 69 -0.94 10.24 -5.13
C GLN A 69 -0.17 10.12 -6.44
N GLN A 70 0.71 11.08 -6.76
CA GLN A 70 1.61 10.96 -7.90
C GLN A 70 2.55 9.77 -7.73
N THR A 71 3.12 9.61 -6.53
CA THR A 71 3.98 8.46 -6.20
C THR A 71 3.20 7.14 -6.33
N LEU A 72 1.98 7.07 -5.76
CA LEU A 72 1.11 5.90 -5.88
C LEU A 72 0.70 5.62 -7.33
N SER A 73 0.42 6.66 -8.11
CA SER A 73 0.10 6.54 -9.53
C SER A 73 1.25 5.92 -10.31
N VAL A 74 2.50 6.30 -10.02
CA VAL A 74 3.68 5.72 -10.67
C VAL A 74 3.89 4.27 -10.22
N ILE A 75 3.79 3.99 -8.92
CA ILE A 75 3.97 2.64 -8.37
C ILE A 75 2.91 1.67 -8.91
N LEU A 76 1.67 2.12 -9.05
CA LEU A 76 0.52 1.29 -9.41
C LEU A 76 0.15 1.35 -10.89
N GLN A 77 0.88 2.10 -11.72
CA GLN A 77 0.55 2.32 -13.14
C GLN A 77 0.34 0.99 -13.90
N ASP A 78 1.21 0.02 -13.64
CA ASP A 78 1.23 -1.25 -14.35
C ASP A 78 0.12 -2.20 -13.90
N LEU A 79 -0.48 -1.96 -12.73
CA LEU A 79 -1.49 -2.86 -12.18
C LEU A 79 -2.73 -3.01 -13.08
N SER A 80 -3.10 -1.94 -13.79
CA SER A 80 -4.21 -1.92 -14.75
C SER A 80 -3.93 -2.83 -15.96
N VAL A 81 -2.71 -2.77 -16.49
CA VAL A 81 -2.24 -3.58 -17.61
C VAL A 81 -2.09 -5.03 -17.16
N LEU A 82 -1.47 -5.27 -16.00
CA LEU A 82 -1.30 -6.60 -15.43
C LEU A 82 -2.64 -7.29 -15.15
N TYR A 83 -3.65 -6.55 -14.72
CA TYR A 83 -5.00 -7.10 -14.55
C TYR A 83 -5.61 -7.53 -15.88
N SER A 84 -5.40 -6.77 -16.96
CA SER A 84 -6.00 -7.03 -18.28
C SER A 84 -5.26 -8.14 -19.04
N THR A 85 -3.93 -8.04 -19.13
CA THR A 85 -3.06 -8.97 -19.85
C THR A 85 -2.87 -10.28 -19.07
N GLY A 86 -2.81 -10.18 -17.74
CA GLY A 86 -2.38 -11.28 -16.89
C GLY A 86 -0.86 -11.50 -16.93
N ILE A 87 -0.38 -12.30 -15.98
CA ILE A 87 1.01 -12.74 -15.86
C ILE A 87 1.06 -14.25 -15.69
N GLU A 88 2.06 -14.89 -16.29
CA GLU A 88 2.29 -16.31 -16.06
C GLU A 88 2.90 -16.55 -14.67
N PHE A 89 2.38 -17.55 -13.97
CA PHE A 89 2.82 -17.91 -12.64
C PHE A 89 2.87 -19.43 -12.48
N ASN A 90 3.96 -19.91 -11.88
CA ASN A 90 4.14 -21.31 -11.50
C ASN A 90 3.41 -21.59 -10.19
N CYS A 91 2.35 -22.39 -10.26
CA CYS A 91 1.63 -22.80 -9.08
C CYS A 91 2.30 -23.97 -8.37
N SER A 92 2.00 -24.14 -7.09
CA SER A 92 2.57 -25.20 -6.25
C SER A 92 2.19 -26.62 -6.69
N ASP A 93 1.16 -26.77 -7.54
CA ASP A 93 0.78 -28.04 -8.16
C ASP A 93 1.55 -28.35 -9.45
N GLY A 94 2.59 -27.57 -9.76
CA GLY A 94 3.45 -27.74 -10.94
C GLY A 94 2.84 -27.24 -12.25
N LYS A 95 1.66 -26.60 -12.21
CA LYS A 95 1.02 -26.05 -13.41
C LYS A 95 1.29 -24.56 -13.54
N VAL A 96 1.53 -24.13 -14.79
CA VAL A 96 1.56 -22.72 -15.18
C VAL A 96 0.13 -22.21 -15.31
N ARG A 97 -0.16 -21.06 -14.71
CA ARG A 97 -1.45 -20.38 -14.84
C ARG A 97 -1.24 -18.91 -15.17
N ILE A 98 -2.19 -18.34 -15.90
CA ILE A 98 -2.29 -16.89 -16.07
C ILE A 98 -3.02 -16.32 -14.87
N GLY A 99 -2.29 -15.56 -14.06
CA GLY A 99 -2.81 -14.83 -12.91
C GLY A 99 -3.05 -13.37 -13.26
N HIS A 100 -4.15 -12.80 -12.77
CA HIS A 100 -4.51 -11.41 -12.99
C HIS A 100 -4.41 -10.66 -11.66
N PRO A 101 -3.35 -9.89 -11.41
CA PRO A 101 -3.20 -9.14 -10.18
C PRO A 101 -4.25 -8.05 -10.06
N LYS A 102 -4.87 -7.93 -8.89
CA LYS A 102 -5.88 -6.90 -8.61
C LYS A 102 -5.70 -6.37 -7.20
N MET A 103 -5.69 -5.05 -7.03
CA MET A 103 -5.76 -4.45 -5.71
C MET A 103 -7.09 -4.83 -5.05
N CYS A 104 -7.03 -5.48 -3.90
CA CYS A 104 -8.21 -5.96 -3.18
C CYS A 104 -8.34 -5.37 -1.77
N GLY A 105 -7.30 -4.72 -1.24
CA GLY A 105 -7.37 -4.10 0.07
C GLY A 105 -6.13 -3.30 0.41
N TRP A 106 -6.29 -2.46 1.42
CA TRP A 106 -5.22 -1.67 2.02
C TRP A 106 -5.31 -1.78 3.55
N ILE A 107 -4.17 -2.00 4.20
CA ILE A 107 -4.03 -2.08 5.65
C ILE A 107 -3.30 -0.83 6.11
N ALA A 108 -4.00 0.06 6.80
CA ALA A 108 -3.47 1.28 7.38
C ALA A 108 -4.31 1.65 8.60
N ASP A 109 -3.79 2.53 9.46
CA ASP A 109 -4.61 3.09 10.53
C ASP A 109 -5.59 4.16 10.03
N TYR A 110 -6.56 4.56 10.86
CA TYR A 110 -7.57 5.54 10.48
C TYR A 110 -6.99 6.91 10.08
N LYS A 111 -5.93 7.37 10.76
CA LYS A 111 -5.30 8.67 10.48
C LYS A 111 -4.51 8.63 9.18
N GLU A 112 -3.85 7.52 8.92
CA GLU A 112 -3.15 7.25 7.67
C GLU A 112 -4.12 7.18 6.50
N PHE A 113 -5.29 6.54 6.65
CA PHE A 113 -6.31 6.57 5.59
C PHE A 113 -6.72 7.99 5.21
N GLY A 114 -6.88 8.88 6.20
CA GLY A 114 -7.15 10.29 5.94
C GLY A 114 -6.05 10.97 5.11
N THR A 115 -4.79 10.63 5.41
CA THR A 115 -3.61 11.18 4.76
C THR A 115 -3.42 10.61 3.34
N LEU A 116 -3.59 9.29 3.18
CA LEU A 116 -3.46 8.59 1.91
C LEU A 116 -4.54 9.05 0.94
N PHE A 117 -5.81 8.95 1.33
CA PHE A 117 -6.95 9.25 0.45
C PHE A 117 -7.36 10.72 0.42
N GLN A 118 -6.62 11.60 1.12
CA GLN A 118 -6.91 13.03 1.21
C GLN A 118 -8.35 13.32 1.65
N ILE A 119 -8.81 12.55 2.63
CA ILE A 119 -10.15 12.68 3.17
C ILE A 119 -10.18 13.90 4.10
N TYR A 120 -11.28 14.65 4.09
CA TYR A 120 -11.44 15.81 4.96
C TYR A 120 -11.37 15.44 6.45
N ALA A 121 -10.94 16.40 7.27
CA ALA A 121 -10.96 16.22 8.72
C ALA A 121 -12.39 15.91 9.20
N ASN A 122 -12.54 14.87 10.03
CA ASN A 122 -13.81 14.33 10.56
C ASN A 122 -14.74 13.61 9.57
N SER A 123 -14.29 13.24 8.37
CA SER A 123 -15.03 12.30 7.52
C SER A 123 -14.48 10.88 7.60
N CYS A 124 -15.38 9.90 7.51
CA CYS A 124 -15.07 8.48 7.63
C CYS A 124 -14.48 7.94 6.31
N ALA A 125 -13.31 7.30 6.38
CA ALA A 125 -12.65 6.70 5.22
C ALA A 125 -13.32 5.42 4.69
N VAL A 126 -14.21 4.83 5.48
CA VAL A 126 -14.82 3.52 5.23
C VAL A 126 -16.30 3.64 4.88
N CYS A 127 -16.95 4.73 5.28
CA CYS A 127 -18.38 4.92 5.14
C CYS A 127 -18.68 5.48 3.74
N GLU A 128 -19.59 4.83 3.01
CA GLU A 128 -20.17 5.45 1.80
C GLU A 128 -20.97 6.68 2.21
N ILE A 129 -20.84 7.76 1.43
CA ILE A 129 -21.63 9.00 1.56
C ILE A 129 -22.93 8.82 0.77
#